data_AF-A0A3A4UM54-F1
#
_entry.id   AF-A0A3A4UM54-F1
#
_cell.length_a   1.000
_cell.length_b   1.000
_cell.length_c   1.000
_cell.angle_alpha   90.00
_cell.angle_beta   90.00
_cell.angle_gamma   90.00
#
_symmetry.space_group_name_H-M   'P 1'
#
loop_
_entity.id
_entity.type
_entity.pdbx_description
1 polymer ?
#
loop_
_entity_poly.entity_id
_entity_poly.type
_entity_poly.pdbx_seq_one_letter_code
_entity_poly.pdbx_strand_id
1 'polypeptide(L)'
;MNSRTVDPVFEGIDISQLEKEPSARPSGWLLSLIGVLLLVLMVSWTLSDTVQGIVQSERVRDAVLDFSEARIVWKEGTLARVQEEFVQNQHREIKACLFGLIDGDGAYIIESVSFPEVIRANVVHVVSVPCPTDVLIDLHSHPVAQCLASEQDASVLRELQRQNPNVRMLVMCGQDRFALM
;
A
#
# COMPACT_ATOMS: atom_id res chain seq x y z
N MET A 1 -24.46 -3.65 73.64
CA MET A 1 -23.01 -3.63 73.37
C MET A 1 -22.67 -4.93 72.66
N ASN A 2 -22.38 -4.87 71.36
CA ASN A 2 -22.19 -6.07 70.53
C ASN A 2 -20.69 -6.23 70.26
N SER A 3 -20.06 -7.15 70.99
CA SER A 3 -18.63 -7.47 70.87
C SER A 3 -18.45 -8.35 69.64
N ARG A 4 -18.02 -7.76 68.51
CA ARG A 4 -17.64 -8.54 67.32
C ARG A 4 -16.30 -9.22 67.62
N THR A 5 -16.32 -10.53 67.76
CA THR A 5 -15.14 -11.38 67.79
C THR A 5 -14.46 -11.33 66.42
N VAL A 6 -13.23 -10.84 66.37
CA VAL A 6 -12.40 -10.86 65.16
C VAL A 6 -12.00 -12.31 64.91
N ASP A 7 -12.12 -12.74 63.66
CA ASP A 7 -11.80 -14.11 63.24
C ASP A 7 -10.28 -14.36 63.38
N PRO A 8 -9.83 -15.46 64.01
CA PRO A 8 -8.40 -15.75 64.24
C PRO A 8 -7.54 -15.80 62.97
N VAL A 9 -8.16 -15.90 61.78
CA VAL A 9 -7.47 -15.77 60.49
C VAL A 9 -6.80 -14.40 60.30
N PHE A 10 -7.28 -13.36 60.97
CA PHE A 10 -6.75 -12.00 60.87
C PHE A 10 -5.81 -11.61 62.03
N GLU A 11 -5.56 -12.50 62.99
CA GLU A 11 -4.55 -12.27 64.03
C GLU A 11 -3.15 -12.31 63.42
N GLY A 12 -2.53 -11.12 63.31
CA GLY A 12 -1.18 -10.94 62.77
C GLY A 12 -1.12 -10.26 61.41
N ILE A 13 -2.26 -9.99 60.78
CA ILE A 13 -2.31 -9.14 59.58
C ILE A 13 -2.45 -7.69 60.03
N ASP A 14 -1.34 -6.94 59.95
CA ASP A 14 -1.34 -5.51 60.22
C ASP A 14 -2.07 -4.77 59.08
N ILE A 15 -3.35 -4.47 59.30
CA ILE A 15 -4.22 -3.78 58.34
C ILE A 15 -3.64 -2.40 57.96
N SER A 16 -2.83 -1.78 58.83
CA SER A 16 -2.18 -0.51 58.52
C SER A 16 -1.11 -0.61 57.42
N GLN A 17 -0.57 -1.81 57.18
CA GLN A 17 0.32 -2.06 56.03
C GLN A 17 -0.44 -2.29 54.72
N LEU A 18 -1.69 -2.74 54.80
CA LEU A 18 -2.56 -2.90 53.62
C LEU A 18 -3.13 -1.55 53.13
N GLU A 19 -3.20 -0.53 53.99
CA GLU A 19 -3.63 0.83 53.64
C GLU A 19 -2.50 1.73 53.11
N LYS A 20 -1.28 1.21 52.95
CA LYS A 20 -0.18 2.00 52.38
C LYS A 20 -0.41 2.17 50.88
N GLU A 21 -1.22 3.16 50.52
CA GLU A 21 -1.46 3.53 49.13
C GLU A 21 -0.11 3.71 48.43
N PRO A 22 0.10 3.08 47.26
CA PRO A 22 1.33 3.26 46.50
C PRO A 22 1.47 4.75 46.13
N SER A 23 2.29 5.47 46.91
CA SER A 23 2.44 6.93 46.84
C SER A 23 3.24 7.41 45.62
N ALA A 24 3.69 6.49 44.78
CA ALA A 24 4.47 6.81 43.59
C ALA A 24 3.53 7.23 42.45
N ARG A 25 3.01 8.47 42.54
CA ARG A 25 2.44 9.14 41.37
C ARG A 25 3.57 9.28 40.35
N PRO A 26 3.47 8.68 39.16
CA PRO A 26 4.52 8.78 38.16
C PRO A 26 4.79 10.26 37.89
N SER A 27 6.05 10.62 37.80
CA SER A 27 6.44 11.99 37.52
C SER A 27 5.85 12.40 36.16
N GLY A 28 5.22 13.59 36.08
CA GLY A 28 4.55 14.03 34.86
C GLY A 28 5.44 14.06 33.61
N TRP A 29 6.77 14.18 33.79
CA TRP A 29 7.74 14.11 32.71
C TRP A 29 7.86 12.72 32.09
N LEU A 30 7.71 11.64 32.88
CA LEU A 30 7.77 10.27 32.37
C LEU A 30 6.58 10.00 31.45
N LEU A 31 5.37 10.41 31.86
CA LEU A 31 4.17 10.31 31.04
C LEU A 31 4.30 11.12 29.74
N SER A 32 4.90 12.31 29.82
CA SER A 32 5.15 13.16 28.64
C SER A 32 6.13 12.49 27.67
N LEU A 33 7.22 11.89 28.16
CA LEU A 33 8.17 11.15 27.34
C LEU A 33 7.54 9.92 26.67
N ILE A 34 6.75 9.15 27.42
CA ILE A 34 6.02 8.01 26.87
C ILE A 34 5.04 8.48 25.79
N GLY A 35 4.31 9.57 26.02
CA GLY A 35 3.40 10.15 25.03
C GLY A 35 4.12 10.57 23.75
N VAL A 36 5.25 11.26 23.86
CA VAL A 36 6.08 11.65 22.70
C VAL A 36 6.62 10.43 21.97
N LEU A 37 7.11 9.41 22.68
CA LEU A 37 7.60 8.17 22.08
C LEU A 37 6.50 7.45 21.29
N LEU A 38 5.30 7.32 21.87
CA LEU A 38 4.17 6.70 21.19
C LEU A 38 3.75 7.49 19.94
N LEU A 39 3.73 8.83 20.02
CA LEU A 39 3.45 9.68 18.87
C LEU A 39 4.47 9.48 17.74
N VAL A 40 5.77 9.45 18.08
CA VAL A 40 6.84 9.18 17.11
C VAL A 40 6.65 7.81 16.47
N LEU A 41 6.36 6.76 17.24
CA LEU A 41 6.14 5.41 16.71
C LEU A 41 4.94 5.37 15.74
N MET A 42 3.82 6.02 16.07
CA MET A 42 2.66 6.08 15.16
C MET A 42 2.97 6.84 13.87
N VAL A 43 3.69 7.95 13.95
CA VAL A 43 4.11 8.74 12.78
C VAL A 43 5.11 7.95 11.93
N SER A 44 6.10 7.29 12.54
CA SER A 44 7.08 6.47 11.82
C SER A 44 6.43 5.30 11.08
N TRP A 45 5.45 4.65 11.69
CA TRP A 45 4.73 3.54 11.05
C TRP A 45 3.92 4.02 9.85
N THR A 46 3.15 5.10 9.99
CA THR A 46 2.33 5.65 8.90
C THR A 46 3.14 6.23 7.74
N LEU A 47 4.30 6.82 8.00
CA LEU A 47 5.16 7.39 6.95
C LEU A 47 5.97 6.33 6.20
N SER A 48 6.28 5.19 6.82
CA SER A 48 7.08 4.13 6.21
C SER A 48 6.51 3.68 4.86
N ASP A 49 5.22 3.38 4.80
CA ASP A 49 4.59 2.80 3.61
C ASP A 49 4.51 3.82 2.45
N THR A 50 4.23 5.08 2.78
CA THR A 50 4.20 6.17 1.78
C THR A 50 5.59 6.43 1.20
N VAL A 51 6.62 6.43 2.04
CA VAL A 51 8.01 6.64 1.60
C VAL A 51 8.48 5.48 0.73
N GLN A 52 8.17 4.24 1.11
CA GLN A 52 8.55 3.07 0.30
C GLN A 52 7.90 3.09 -1.08
N GLY A 53 6.60 3.44 -1.18
CA GLY A 53 5.93 3.58 -2.47
C GLY A 53 6.57 4.64 -3.36
N ILE A 54 6.99 5.78 -2.80
CA ILE A 54 7.69 6.82 -3.58
C ILE A 54 9.05 6.32 -4.08
N VAL A 55 9.80 5.62 -3.24
CA VAL A 55 11.13 5.09 -3.57
C VAL A 55 11.08 4.01 -4.66
N GLN A 56 10.02 3.20 -4.69
CA GLN A 56 9.84 2.12 -5.68
C GLN A 56 9.13 2.59 -6.97
N SER A 57 8.87 3.89 -7.11
CA SER A 57 8.16 4.45 -8.25
C SER A 57 9.03 5.37 -9.09
N GLU A 58 8.87 5.27 -10.40
CA GLU A 58 9.53 6.11 -11.38
C GLU A 58 8.57 7.13 -11.99
N ARG A 59 9.15 8.22 -12.49
CA ARG A 59 8.41 9.23 -13.26
C ARG A 59 8.63 9.04 -14.74
N VAL A 60 7.55 9.15 -15.52
CA VAL A 60 7.64 9.13 -16.97
C VAL A 60 8.42 10.36 -17.45
N ARG A 61 9.40 10.13 -18.33
CA ARG A 61 10.13 11.18 -19.04
C ARG A 61 10.14 10.85 -20.52
N ASP A 62 9.71 11.79 -21.35
CA ASP A 62 9.68 11.62 -22.82
C ASP A 62 8.98 10.33 -23.29
N ALA A 63 7.84 10.00 -22.64
CA ALA A 63 7.08 8.78 -22.90
C ALA A 63 7.86 7.48 -22.62
N VAL A 64 8.83 7.53 -21.71
CA VAL A 64 9.61 6.37 -21.24
C VAL A 64 9.54 6.27 -19.72
N LEU A 65 9.35 5.05 -19.22
CA LEU A 65 9.65 4.66 -17.85
C LEU A 65 10.90 3.78 -17.86
N ASP A 66 11.86 4.11 -17.02
CA ASP A 66 13.16 3.45 -16.96
C ASP A 66 13.37 2.93 -15.54
N PHE A 67 12.97 1.67 -15.31
CA PHE A 67 13.19 0.97 -14.05
C PHE A 67 14.53 0.23 -14.10
N SER A 68 15.06 -0.18 -12.96
CA SER A 68 16.34 -0.91 -12.92
C SER A 68 16.30 -2.26 -13.63
N GLU A 69 15.12 -2.86 -13.73
CA GLU A 69 14.85 -4.21 -14.22
C GLU A 69 14.10 -4.24 -15.56
N ALA A 70 13.49 -3.14 -15.98
CA ALA A 70 12.76 -3.06 -17.24
C ALA A 70 12.61 -1.62 -17.72
N ARG A 71 12.55 -1.47 -19.04
CA ARG A 71 12.26 -0.21 -19.71
C ARG A 71 10.93 -0.31 -20.43
N ILE A 72 10.05 0.67 -20.22
CA ILE A 72 8.72 0.75 -20.88
C ILE A 72 8.69 1.99 -21.76
N VAL A 73 8.38 1.80 -23.03
CA VAL A 73 8.30 2.88 -24.04
C VAL A 73 6.88 2.96 -24.57
N TRP A 74 6.23 4.11 -24.35
CA TRP A 74 4.86 4.34 -24.78
C TRP A 74 4.83 4.88 -26.21
N LYS A 75 4.09 4.23 -27.12
CA LYS A 75 3.89 4.68 -28.50
C LYS A 75 2.52 5.32 -28.70
N GLU A 76 2.38 6.09 -29.77
CA GLU A 76 1.08 6.49 -30.33
C GLU A 76 0.07 7.12 -29.35
N GLY A 77 0.56 7.87 -28.34
CA GLY A 77 -0.32 8.51 -27.35
C GLY A 77 -1.00 7.54 -26.38
N THR A 78 -0.59 6.28 -26.33
CA THR A 78 -1.09 5.29 -25.35
C THR A 78 -0.96 5.80 -23.91
N LEU A 79 0.16 6.44 -23.57
CA LEU A 79 0.35 7.08 -22.28
C LEU A 79 -0.72 8.13 -21.99
N ALA A 80 -1.01 9.01 -22.95
CA ALA A 80 -2.00 10.07 -22.77
C ALA A 80 -3.40 9.49 -22.51
N ARG A 81 -3.76 8.37 -23.17
CA ARG A 81 -5.02 7.66 -22.92
C ARG A 81 -5.09 7.08 -21.51
N VAL A 82 -4.01 6.46 -21.02
CA VAL A 82 -3.95 5.95 -19.64
C VAL A 82 -4.05 7.09 -18.62
N GLN A 83 -3.35 8.20 -18.88
CA GLN A 83 -3.38 9.38 -18.01
C GLN A 83 -4.75 10.04 -17.98
N GLU A 84 -5.42 10.13 -19.13
CA GLU A 84 -6.78 10.64 -19.23
C GLU A 84 -7.75 9.76 -18.44
N GLU A 85 -7.68 8.43 -18.62
CA GLU A 85 -8.52 7.50 -17.86
C GLU A 85 -8.30 7.66 -16.35
N PHE A 86 -7.05 7.80 -15.90
CA PHE A 86 -6.73 8.02 -14.50
C PHE A 86 -7.32 9.33 -13.95
N VAL A 87 -7.18 10.44 -14.70
CA VAL A 87 -7.70 11.75 -14.29
C VAL A 87 -9.23 11.75 -14.25
N GLN A 88 -9.89 11.12 -15.23
CA GLN A 88 -11.35 11.03 -15.27
C GLN A 88 -11.94 10.16 -14.15
N ASN A 89 -11.13 9.24 -13.58
CA ASN A 89 -11.58 8.27 -12.60
C ASN A 89 -10.91 8.40 -11.22
N GLN A 90 -10.36 9.57 -10.84
CA GLN A 90 -9.64 9.77 -9.57
C GLN A 90 -10.38 9.33 -8.29
N HIS A 91 -11.70 9.12 -8.35
CA HIS A 91 -12.53 8.65 -7.24
C HIS A 91 -12.57 7.11 -7.10
N ARG A 92 -11.90 6.36 -7.99
CA ARG A 92 -11.84 4.90 -8.00
C ARG A 92 -10.55 4.40 -8.66
N GLU A 93 -10.19 3.15 -8.42
CA GLU A 93 -9.10 2.52 -9.16
C GLU A 93 -9.52 2.23 -10.61
N ILE A 94 -8.60 2.43 -11.55
CA ILE A 94 -8.74 2.01 -12.95
C ILE A 94 -7.93 0.75 -13.20
N LYS A 95 -8.28 0.01 -14.26
CA LYS A 95 -7.47 -1.08 -14.80
C LYS A 95 -7.28 -0.87 -16.30
N ALA A 96 -6.12 -1.22 -16.82
CA ALA A 96 -5.80 -1.18 -18.24
C ALA A 96 -4.92 -2.37 -18.63
N CYS A 97 -5.17 -2.93 -19.80
CA CYS A 97 -4.35 -3.97 -20.40
C CYS A 97 -3.48 -3.34 -21.48
N LEU A 98 -2.16 -3.41 -21.33
CA LEU A 98 -1.21 -2.81 -22.26
C LEU A 98 -0.61 -3.86 -23.18
N PHE A 99 -0.67 -3.59 -24.49
CA PHE A 99 -0.25 -4.51 -25.54
C PHE A 99 0.85 -3.90 -26.40
N GLY A 100 1.64 -4.78 -27.02
CA GLY A 100 2.68 -4.41 -27.96
C GLY A 100 3.72 -5.53 -28.05
N LEU A 101 5.00 -5.17 -28.03
CA LEU A 101 6.10 -6.12 -28.18
C LEU A 101 7.24 -5.85 -27.20
N ILE A 102 8.06 -6.87 -26.95
CA ILE A 102 9.35 -6.74 -26.27
C ILE A 102 10.43 -6.71 -27.34
N ASP A 103 11.26 -5.67 -27.35
CA ASP A 103 12.33 -5.53 -28.34
C ASP A 103 13.54 -6.43 -28.02
N GLY A 104 14.56 -6.39 -28.89
CA GLY A 104 15.78 -7.20 -28.73
C GLY A 104 16.62 -6.84 -27.50
N ASP A 105 16.44 -5.64 -26.94
CA ASP A 105 17.14 -5.15 -25.76
C ASP A 105 16.31 -5.38 -24.47
N GLY A 106 15.14 -6.00 -24.59
CA GLY A 106 14.23 -6.31 -23.48
C GLY A 106 13.30 -5.16 -23.08
N ALA A 107 13.21 -4.10 -23.88
CA ALA A 107 12.28 -2.99 -23.62
C ALA A 107 10.86 -3.35 -24.04
N TYR A 108 9.90 -3.01 -23.18
CA TYR A 108 8.47 -3.17 -23.40
C TYR A 108 7.94 -2.00 -24.23
N ILE A 109 7.64 -2.23 -25.49
CA ILE A 109 7.09 -1.24 -26.41
C ILE A 109 5.57 -1.34 -26.38
N ILE A 110 4.90 -0.32 -25.82
CA ILE A 110 3.45 -0.28 -25.66
C ILE A 110 2.82 0.42 -26.87
N GLU A 111 2.10 -0.34 -27.67
CA GLU A 111 1.48 0.10 -28.93
C GLU A 111 -0.01 0.36 -28.78
N SER A 112 -0.68 -0.37 -27.88
CA SER A 112 -2.11 -0.15 -27.63
C SER A 112 -2.51 -0.38 -26.18
N VAL A 113 -3.65 0.19 -25.82
CA VAL A 113 -4.27 0.08 -24.50
C VAL A 113 -5.75 -0.26 -24.63
N SER A 114 -6.19 -1.22 -23.82
CA SER A 114 -7.60 -1.57 -23.62
C SER A 114 -7.98 -1.37 -22.16
N PHE A 115 -9.20 -0.88 -21.92
CA PHE A 115 -9.75 -0.71 -20.58
C PHE A 115 -10.84 -1.77 -20.38
N PRO A 116 -10.59 -2.83 -19.60
CA PRO A 116 -11.57 -3.89 -19.39
C PRO A 116 -12.80 -3.38 -18.66
N GLU A 117 -13.94 -4.06 -18.87
CA GLU A 117 -15.18 -3.72 -18.19
C GLU A 117 -15.02 -3.86 -16.67
N VAL A 118 -15.37 -2.78 -15.96
CA VAL A 118 -15.39 -2.74 -14.50
C VAL A 118 -16.69 -3.36 -14.01
N ILE A 119 -16.60 -4.50 -13.34
CA ILE A 119 -17.74 -5.21 -12.74
C ILE A 119 -18.15 -4.52 -11.43
N ARG A 120 -17.15 -4.11 -10.64
CA ARG A 120 -17.33 -3.39 -9.37
C ARG A 120 -16.08 -2.57 -9.09
N ALA A 121 -16.23 -1.29 -8.74
CA ALA A 121 -15.11 -0.48 -8.27
C ALA A 121 -15.51 0.31 -7.02
N ASN A 122 -14.59 0.38 -6.07
CA ASN A 122 -14.63 1.32 -4.96
C ASN A 122 -13.27 2.05 -4.88
N VAL A 123 -13.09 2.90 -3.86
CA VAL A 123 -11.88 3.74 -3.72
C VAL A 123 -10.60 2.92 -3.47
N VAL A 124 -10.72 1.68 -3.00
CA VAL A 124 -9.61 0.83 -2.54
C VAL A 124 -9.52 -0.52 -3.25
N HIS A 125 -10.40 -0.74 -4.25
CA HIS A 125 -10.50 -2.03 -4.92
C HIS A 125 -11.32 -1.92 -6.22
N VAL A 126 -10.71 -2.36 -7.33
CA VAL A 126 -11.40 -2.62 -8.60
C VAL A 126 -11.48 -4.12 -8.90
N VAL A 127 -12.70 -4.59 -9.19
CA VAL A 127 -12.99 -5.89 -9.79
C VAL A 127 -13.42 -5.62 -11.23
N SER A 128 -12.63 -6.10 -12.17
CA SER A 128 -12.91 -6.00 -13.60
C SER A 128 -12.79 -7.36 -14.27
N VAL A 129 -13.15 -7.39 -15.54
CA VAL A 129 -12.74 -8.49 -16.43
C VAL A 129 -11.21 -8.60 -16.41
N PRO A 130 -10.62 -9.80 -16.28
CA PRO A 130 -9.18 -10.00 -16.35
C PRO A 130 -8.61 -9.58 -17.71
N CYS A 131 -7.34 -9.13 -17.72
CA CYS A 131 -6.65 -8.94 -18.98
C CYS A 131 -6.45 -10.28 -19.70
N PRO A 132 -6.46 -10.28 -21.04
CA PRO A 132 -6.15 -11.48 -21.81
C PRO A 132 -4.68 -11.88 -21.61
N THR A 133 -4.35 -13.12 -21.93
CA THR A 133 -3.04 -13.72 -21.62
C THR A 133 -1.89 -13.18 -22.47
N ASP A 134 -2.20 -12.57 -23.61
CA ASP A 134 -1.26 -11.92 -24.52
C ASP A 134 -0.90 -10.48 -24.12
N VAL A 135 -1.44 -9.98 -23.01
CA VAL A 135 -1.08 -8.67 -22.45
C VAL A 135 0.41 -8.66 -22.05
N LEU A 136 1.10 -7.55 -22.31
CA LEU A 136 2.47 -7.36 -21.86
C LEU A 136 2.52 -6.84 -20.43
N ILE A 137 1.63 -5.91 -20.11
CA ILE A 137 1.57 -5.27 -18.79
C ILE A 137 0.12 -5.18 -18.34
N ASP A 138 -0.17 -5.77 -17.18
CA ASP A 138 -1.42 -5.53 -16.44
C ASP A 138 -1.24 -4.26 -15.61
N LEU A 139 -1.98 -3.21 -15.95
CA LEU A 139 -1.92 -1.93 -15.28
C LEU A 139 -3.15 -1.72 -14.41
N HIS A 140 -2.96 -1.23 -13.19
CA HIS A 140 -4.04 -0.64 -12.41
C HIS A 140 -3.56 0.60 -11.67
N SER A 141 -4.48 1.41 -11.17
CA SER A 141 -4.12 2.59 -10.39
C SER A 141 -4.37 2.41 -8.91
N HIS A 142 -3.56 3.06 -8.08
CA HIS A 142 -3.80 3.25 -6.65
C HIS A 142 -4.08 4.73 -6.34
N PRO A 143 -4.57 5.04 -5.12
CA PRO A 143 -4.64 6.42 -4.64
C PRO A 143 -3.32 7.18 -4.82
N VAL A 144 -3.42 8.50 -4.99
CA VAL A 144 -2.25 9.35 -5.23
C VAL A 144 -1.21 9.17 -4.12
N ALA A 145 0.05 8.98 -4.53
CA ALA A 145 1.21 8.72 -3.66
C ALA A 145 1.24 7.35 -2.95
N GLN A 146 0.35 6.41 -3.30
CA GLN A 146 0.36 5.04 -2.80
C GLN A 146 0.78 4.05 -3.89
N CYS A 147 2.05 4.09 -4.31
CA CYS A 147 2.55 3.27 -5.41
C CYS A 147 2.93 1.84 -5.01
N LEU A 148 2.77 1.47 -3.73
CA LEU A 148 3.12 0.14 -3.26
C LEU A 148 2.02 -0.84 -3.65
N ALA A 149 2.40 -1.91 -4.31
CA ALA A 149 1.50 -3.00 -4.63
C ALA A 149 1.14 -3.84 -3.39
N SER A 150 -0.07 -4.37 -3.38
CA SER A 150 -0.58 -5.23 -2.32
C SER A 150 -0.14 -6.70 -2.50
N GLU A 151 -0.29 -7.51 -1.45
CA GLU A 151 -0.13 -8.96 -1.55
C GLU A 151 -1.11 -9.61 -2.54
N GLN A 152 -2.29 -9.00 -2.70
CA GLN A 152 -3.27 -9.44 -3.69
C GLN A 152 -2.75 -9.21 -5.11
N ASP A 153 -2.13 -8.06 -5.38
CA ASP A 153 -1.51 -7.72 -6.66
C ASP A 153 -0.39 -8.71 -7.00
N ALA A 154 0.48 -9.01 -6.03
CA ALA A 154 1.52 -10.02 -6.17
C ALA A 154 0.94 -11.42 -6.48
N SER A 155 -0.19 -11.79 -5.87
CA SER A 155 -0.88 -13.04 -6.16
C SER A 155 -1.45 -13.08 -7.58
N VAL A 156 -2.06 -12.00 -8.04
CA VAL A 156 -2.62 -11.89 -9.39
C VAL A 156 -1.50 -11.96 -10.43
N LEU A 157 -0.42 -11.21 -10.24
CA LEU A 157 0.74 -11.23 -11.13
C LEU A 157 1.35 -12.64 -11.22
N ARG A 158 1.52 -13.34 -10.09
CA ARG A 158 2.03 -14.72 -10.08
C ARG A 158 1.16 -15.67 -10.89
N GLU A 159 -0.16 -15.51 -10.84
CA GLU A 159 -1.07 -16.33 -11.64
C GLU A 159 -0.98 -16.00 -13.14
N LEU A 160 -0.91 -14.72 -13.50
CA LEU A 160 -0.69 -14.30 -14.89
C LEU A 160 0.65 -14.80 -15.44
N GLN A 161 1.71 -14.73 -14.62
CA GLN A 161 3.05 -15.19 -15.00
C GLN A 161 3.15 -16.70 -15.25
N ARG A 162 2.23 -17.51 -14.70
CA ARG A 162 2.15 -18.95 -15.03
C ARG A 162 1.76 -19.18 -16.49
N GLN A 163 1.03 -18.22 -17.08
CA GLN A 163 0.51 -18.31 -18.44
C GLN A 163 1.38 -17.49 -19.41
N ASN A 164 1.91 -16.35 -18.96
CA ASN A 164 2.81 -15.48 -19.69
C ASN A 164 3.97 -15.02 -18.78
N PRO A 165 5.14 -15.70 -18.77
CA PRO A 165 6.26 -15.35 -17.89
C PRO A 165 6.84 -13.95 -18.10
N ASN A 166 6.57 -13.32 -19.25
CA ASN A 166 7.08 -11.99 -19.58
C ASN A 166 6.13 -10.87 -19.13
N VAL A 167 4.93 -11.20 -18.67
CA VAL A 167 3.98 -10.19 -18.17
C VAL A 167 4.56 -9.47 -16.96
N ARG A 168 4.29 -8.17 -16.88
CA ARG A 168 4.60 -7.31 -15.74
C ARG A 168 3.33 -6.70 -15.19
N MET A 169 3.41 -6.19 -13.97
CA MET A 169 2.34 -5.38 -13.42
C MET A 169 2.84 -3.96 -13.19
N LEU A 170 2.05 -2.98 -13.63
CA LEU A 170 2.38 -1.57 -13.46
C LEU A 170 1.31 -0.89 -12.61
N VAL A 171 1.72 -0.26 -11.52
CA VAL A 171 0.84 0.46 -10.61
C VAL A 171 0.96 1.95 -10.87
N MET A 172 -0.11 2.59 -11.32
CA MET A 172 -0.17 4.04 -11.51
C MET A 172 -0.66 4.74 -10.24
N CYS A 173 0.16 5.60 -9.65
CA CYS A 173 -0.13 6.29 -8.38
C CYS A 173 -0.06 7.82 -8.48
N GLY A 174 -0.06 8.32 -9.72
CA GLY A 174 -0.01 9.73 -10.07
C GLY A 174 -0.01 9.87 -11.59
N GLN A 175 -0.32 11.06 -12.09
CA GLN A 175 -0.45 11.29 -13.53
C GLN A 175 0.83 10.92 -14.31
N ASP A 176 2.00 11.10 -13.72
CA ASP A 176 3.30 10.81 -14.33
C ASP A 176 4.09 9.75 -13.56
N ARG A 177 3.49 9.03 -12.60
CA ARG A 177 4.23 8.20 -11.64
C ARG A 177 3.71 6.77 -11.58
N PHE A 178 4.65 5.83 -11.70
CA PHE A 178 4.37 4.41 -11.85
C PHE A 178 5.34 3.57 -11.02
N ALA A 179 4.89 2.47 -10.44
CA ALA A 179 5.73 1.43 -9.84
C ALA A 179 5.60 0.13 -10.64
N LEU A 180 6.69 -0.64 -10.70
CA LEU A 180 6.77 -1.88 -11.47
C LEU A 180 6.86 -3.09 -10.52
N MET A 181 6.24 -4.21 -10.93
CA MET A 181 6.40 -5.53 -10.34
C MET A 181 6.65 -6.62 -11.38
#